data_AF-A0A821LFD2-F1
#
_entry.id   AF-A0A821LFD2-F1
#
_cell.length_a   1.000
_cell.length_b   1.000
_cell.length_c   1.000
_cell.angle_alpha   90.00
_cell.angle_beta   90.00
_cell.angle_gamma   90.00
#
_symmetry.space_group_name_H-M   'P 1'
#
loop_
_entity.id
_entity.type
_entity.pdbx_description
1 polymer ?
#
loop_
_entity_poly.entity_id
_entity_poly.type
_entity_poly.pdbx_seq_one_letter_code
_entity_poly.pdbx_strand_id
1 'polypeptide(L)' 'MILQVNDISFEGLSNDDAVKILRESVQKPGPIKLVVAKCWDPTPRGYFTLPRQEQSRPV' A
#
# COMPACT_ATOMS: atom_id res chain seq x y z
N MET A 1 -2.40 -4.83 -2.67
CA MET A 1 -1.67 -6.11 -2.88
C MET A 1 -0.24 -5.92 -2.42
N ILE A 2 0.35 -6.86 -1.65
CA ILE A 2 1.77 -6.79 -1.25
C ILE A 2 2.60 -7.47 -2.34
N LEU A 3 3.63 -6.79 -2.81
CA LEU A 3 4.50 -7.27 -3.88
C LEU A 3 5.84 -7.75 -3.33
N GLN A 4 6.38 -7.04 -2.32
CA GLN A 4 7.71 -7.32 -1.78
C GLN A 4 7.82 -6.97 -0.30
N VAL A 5 8.72 -7.65 0.40
CA VAL A 5 9.05 -7.41 1.82
C VAL A 5 10.56 -7.44 2.01
N ASN A 6 11.15 -6.38 2.56
CA ASN A 6 12.60 -6.27 2.80
C ASN A 6 13.44 -6.70 1.58
N ASP A 7 13.01 -6.24 0.41
CA ASP A 7 13.63 -6.51 -0.91
C ASP A 7 13.50 -7.96 -1.43
N ILE A 8 12.66 -8.78 -0.80
CA ILE A 8 12.25 -10.11 -1.29
C ILE A 8 10.94 -9.98 -2.08
N SER A 9 10.93 -10.43 -3.34
CA SER A 9 9.76 -10.42 -4.21
C SER A 9 8.81 -11.60 -3.94
N PHE A 10 7.51 -11.36 -4.01
CA PHE A 10 6.46 -12.39 -3.95
C PHE A 10 6.02 -12.91 -5.32
N GLU A 11 6.70 -12.49 -6.39
CA GLU A 11 6.44 -13.00 -7.73
C GLU A 11 6.72 -14.51 -7.81
N GLY A 12 5.74 -15.29 -8.27
CA GLY A 12 5.85 -16.75 -8.38
C GLY A 12 5.73 -17.51 -7.05
N LEU A 13 5.55 -16.83 -5.92
CA LEU A 13 5.30 -17.47 -4.63
C LEU A 13 3.81 -17.77 -4.45
N SER A 14 3.54 -18.86 -3.73
CA SER A 14 2.21 -19.08 -3.17
C SER A 14 1.92 -18.07 -2.06
N ASN A 15 0.64 -17.84 -1.76
CA ASN A 15 0.26 -16.99 -0.63
C ASN A 15 0.80 -17.54 0.70
N ASP A 16 0.85 -18.86 0.88
CA ASP A 16 1.38 -19.49 2.10
C ASP A 16 2.87 -19.20 2.29
N ASP A 17 3.65 -19.30 1.21
CA ASP A 17 5.08 -18.97 1.23
C ASP A 17 5.31 -17.48 1.52
N ALA A 18 4.52 -16.60 0.89
CA ALA A 18 4.58 -15.16 1.13
C ALA A 18 4.27 -14.80 2.58
N VAL A 19 3.26 -15.45 3.19
CA VAL A 19 2.90 -15.26 4.61
C VAL A 19 4.02 -15.75 5.53
N LYS A 20 4.68 -16.85 5.20
CA LYS A 20 5.84 -17.34 5.96
C LYS A 20 6.99 -16.33 5.96
N ILE A 21 7.34 -15.78 4.80
CA ILE A 21 8.40 -14.77 4.66
C ILE A 21 8.05 -13.48 5.42
N LEU A 22 6.78 -13.05 5.37
CA LEU A 22 6.26 -11.95 6.18
C LEU A 22 6.46 -12.22 7.67
N ARG A 23 6.08 -13.41 8.13
CA ARG A 23 6.17 -13.79 9.55
C ARG A 23 7.61 -13.79 10.06
N GLU A 24 8.54 -14.30 9.27
CA GLU A 24 9.98 -14.27 9.61
C GLU A 24 10.53 -12.84 9.63
N SER A 25 10.04 -11.97 8.73
CA SER A 25 10.46 -10.56 8.66
C SER A 25 9.99 -9.75 9.87
N VAL A 26 8.79 -10.04 10.41
CA VAL A 26 8.25 -9.34 11.61
C VAL A 26 8.80 -9.86 12.92
N GLN A 27 9.34 -11.08 12.95
CA GLN A 27 9.99 -11.63 14.16
C GLN A 27 11.31 -10.93 14.47
N LYS A 28 11.98 -10.35 13.47
CA LYS A 28 13.23 -9.62 13.66
C LYS A 28 12.90 -8.17 14.08
N PRO A 29 13.37 -7.70 15.24
CA PRO A 29 13.16 -6.31 15.65
C PRO A 29 13.86 -5.37 14.67
N GLY A 30 13.12 -4.42 14.10
CA GLY A 30 13.64 -3.45 13.15
C GLY A 30 12.55 -2.91 12.22
N PRO A 31 12.88 -1.88 11.43
CA PRO A 31 11.98 -1.37 10.41
C PRO A 31 11.75 -2.40 9.30
N ILE A 32 10.51 -2.51 8.83
CA ILE A 32 10.11 -3.42 7.75
C ILE A 32 9.67 -2.60 6.55
N LYS A 33 10.24 -2.89 5.40
CA LYS A 33 9.90 -2.23 4.13
C LYS A 33 8.92 -3.10 3.36
N LEU A 34 7.73 -2.57 3.11
CA LEU A 34 6.69 -3.22 2.31
C LEU A 34 6.53 -2.46 0.98
N VAL A 35 6.60 -3.19 -0.14
CA VAL A 35 6.22 -2.66 -1.45
C VAL A 35 4.82 -3.15 -1.76
N VAL A 36 3.91 -2.23 -2.05
CA VAL A 36 2.50 -2.52 -2.29
C VAL A 36 2.04 -1.99 -3.64
N ALA A 37 1.22 -2.76 -4.34
CA ALA A 37 0.42 -2.23 -5.42
C ALA A 37 -0.81 -1.56 -4.84
N LYS A 38 -0.99 -0.29 -5.19
CA LYS A 38 -2.25 0.44 -5.01
C LYS A 38 -3.10 0.18 -6.25
N CYS A 39 -4.21 -0.53 -6.07
CA CYS A 39 -5.23 -0.58 -7.11
C CYS A 39 -5.91 0.79 -7.13
N TRP A 40 -5.67 1.56 -8.19
CA TRP A 40 -6.42 2.78 -8.46
C TRP A 40 -7.71 2.37 -9.17
N ASP A 41 -8.85 2.64 -8.55
CA ASP A 41 -10.15 2.55 -9.23
C ASP A 41 -10.29 3.79 -10.15
N PRO A 42 -10.35 3.63 -11.48
CA PRO A 42 -10.54 4.75 -12.41
C PRO A 42 -11.96 5.35 -12.32
N THR A 43 -12.89 4.68 -11.64
CA THR A 43 -14.27 5.14 -11.40
C THR A 43 -14.56 5.15 -9.89
N PRO A 44 -13.97 6.08 -9.12
CA PRO A 44 -14.22 6.19 -7.70
C PRO A 44 -15.70 6.56 -7.48
N ARG A 45 -16.57 5.58 -7.24
CA ARG A 45 -17.96 5.82 -6.86
C ARG A 45 -17.98 6.35 -5.42
N GLY A 46 -18.04 7.67 -5.27
CA GLY A 46 -18.49 8.31 -4.02
C GLY A 46 -17.45 8.43 -2.89
N TYR A 47 -16.18 8.72 -3.19
CA TYR A 47 -15.26 9.17 -2.14
C TYR A 47 -15.33 10.68 -1.95
N PHE A 48 -15.64 11.09 -0.71
CA PHE A 48 -15.50 12.41 -0.10
C PHE A 48 -15.03 13.53 -1.06
N THR A 49 -15.97 14.31 -1.59
CA THR A 49 -15.63 15.57 -2.23
C THR A 49 -15.15 16.53 -1.14
N LEU A 50 -13.84 16.80 -1.09
CA LEU A 50 -13.36 17.99 -0.39
C LEU A 50 -14.12 19.20 -0.98
N PRO A 51 -14.83 20.01 -0.18
CA PRO A 51 -15.44 21.22 -0.70
C PRO A 51 -14.32 22.05 -1.30
N ARG A 52 -14.49 22.44 -2.58
CA ARG A 52 -13.56 23.29 -3.31
C ARG A 52 -13.28 24.49 -2.41
N GLN A 53 -12.05 24.60 -1.91
CA GLN A 53 -11.60 25.76 -1.16
C GLN A 53 -11.72 26.92 -2.15
N GLU A 54 -12.82 27.65 -2.05
CA GLU A 54 -13.04 28.86 -2.81
C GLU A 54 -11.87 29.76 -2.47
N GLN A 55 -10.94 29.94 -3.42
CA GLN A 55 -9.83 30.87 -3.25
C GLN A 55 -10.46 32.20 -2.92
N SER A 56 -10.26 32.67 -1.68
CA SER A 56 -10.72 33.99 -1.28
C SER A 56 -10.09 34.99 -2.23
N ARG A 57 -10.90 35.60 -3.10
CA ARG A 57 -10.43 36.69 -3.94
C ARG A 57 -10.03 37.85 -3.02
N PRO A 58 -8.92 38.54 -3.28
CA PRO A 58 -8.53 39.69 -2.49
C PRO A 58 -9.62 40.78 -2.57
N VAL A 59 -9.86 41.43 -1.44
CA VAL A 59 -10.82 42.54 -1.24
C VAL A 59 -10.33 43.81 -1.91
#